data_AF-A0AA39YE60-F1
#
_entry.id   AF-A0AA39YE60-F1
#
_cell.length_a   1.000
_cell.length_b   1.000
_cell.length_c   1.000
_cell.angle_alpha   90.00
_cell.angle_beta   90.00
_cell.angle_gamma   90.00
#
_symmetry.space_group_name_H-M   'P 1'
#
loop_
_entity.id
_entity.type
_entity.pdbx_description
1 polymer ?
#
loop_
_entity_poly.entity_id
_entity_poly.type
_entity_poly.pdbx_seq_one_letter_code
_entity_poly.pdbx_strand_id
1 'polypeptide(L)'
;MELSIVVVEKDTILGGHVNTWVDPSTGRGSEAGVQSYIEIANATKFFTRLGIETGPNIRPAQQAPMYVDFKTGTKLNDHTPPSTADRNDALKRAKGYPAELLLPFRSVVEKYNLTAAVPQIFATTGFGMHDLLNGLTMWVMRSFGVDICRTILGLNAGFVPVSGKNQDLYDAILRLLGSDVMLSSTTIDAQRTEQGVTLRVRNTVTCKTTRIIARKLLFTAPLTDETTKPFSFDGTEYGVFGDLSYSKSFVGVVSHPSLPRNVSVVNMPEAAQGGNWVAAIPTFPYNIRFDNYANSPYYRVVVVGDPTLTEVRAREIVTSTFNKMVATGTISQSDPPQPLEIVYFQGHGFVNAHATPEVLQSGFMQNLWIFTDTLLPMLVESL
;
A
#
# COMPACT_ATOMS: atom_id res chain seq x y z
N MET A 1 29.23 -5.43 -20.27
CA MET A 1 29.78 -5.26 -18.91
C MET A 1 28.85 -5.99 -17.97
N GLU A 2 29.34 -6.97 -17.22
CA GLU A 2 28.55 -7.59 -16.14
C GLU A 2 28.51 -6.63 -14.95
N LEU A 3 27.30 -6.29 -14.50
CA LEU A 3 27.09 -5.52 -13.29
C LEU A 3 27.12 -6.48 -12.10
N SER A 4 28.03 -6.27 -11.15
CA SER A 4 27.98 -6.95 -9.85
C SER A 4 27.10 -6.13 -8.89
N ILE A 5 26.17 -6.80 -8.23
CA ILE A 5 25.19 -6.18 -7.33
C ILE A 5 25.20 -6.88 -5.98
N VAL A 6 24.83 -6.15 -4.94
CA VAL A 6 24.50 -6.72 -3.64
C VAL A 6 23.26 -6.02 -3.10
N VAL A 7 22.32 -6.77 -2.53
CA VAL A 7 21.06 -6.28 -1.99
C VAL A 7 21.09 -6.43 -0.48
N VAL A 8 20.76 -5.36 0.25
CA VAL A 8 20.63 -5.37 1.71
C VAL A 8 19.15 -5.24 2.05
N GLU A 9 18.60 -6.26 2.70
CA GLU A 9 17.19 -6.32 3.10
C GLU A 9 17.10 -6.51 4.62
N LYS A 10 16.34 -5.64 5.29
CA LYS A 10 16.16 -5.66 6.74
C LYS A 10 15.31 -6.84 7.20
N ASP A 11 14.40 -7.30 6.35
CA ASP A 11 13.48 -8.38 6.65
C ASP A 11 14.09 -9.75 6.33
N THR A 12 13.46 -10.81 6.81
CA THR A 12 13.92 -12.21 6.59
C THR A 12 13.61 -12.72 5.18
N ILE A 13 12.92 -11.93 4.35
CA ILE A 13 12.49 -12.26 2.99
C ILE A 13 12.50 -10.99 2.13
N LEU A 14 12.53 -11.13 0.81
CA LEU A 14 12.27 -10.03 -0.13
C LEU A 14 10.76 -9.82 -0.30
N GLY A 15 10.35 -8.63 -0.76
CA GLY A 15 8.96 -8.34 -1.14
C GLY A 15 8.43 -7.00 -0.67
N GLY A 16 8.95 -6.47 0.43
CA GLY A 16 8.50 -5.22 1.03
C GLY A 16 6.99 -5.26 1.34
N HIS A 17 6.19 -4.55 0.54
CA HIS A 17 4.73 -4.48 0.68
C HIS A 17 3.99 -5.75 0.22
N VAL A 18 4.67 -6.71 -0.39
CA VAL A 18 4.07 -8.01 -0.67
C VAL A 18 4.01 -8.82 0.64
N ASN A 19 2.79 -9.13 1.06
CA ASN A 19 2.50 -9.84 2.29
C ASN A 19 1.46 -10.91 1.99
N THR A 20 1.94 -12.11 1.64
CA THR A 20 1.10 -13.27 1.38
C THR A 20 1.03 -14.13 2.64
N TRP A 21 -0.17 -14.30 3.18
CA TRP A 21 -0.43 -15.27 4.24
C TRP A 21 -0.81 -16.61 3.63
N VAL A 22 -0.26 -17.71 4.16
CA VAL A 22 -0.59 -19.07 3.72
C VAL A 22 -1.46 -19.71 4.79
N ASP A 23 -2.66 -20.11 4.41
CA ASP A 23 -3.56 -20.85 5.28
C ASP A 23 -2.92 -22.21 5.64
N PRO A 24 -2.60 -22.47 6.91
CA PRO A 24 -1.92 -23.70 7.31
C PRO A 24 -2.78 -24.96 7.10
N SER A 25 -4.10 -24.82 7.00
CA SER A 25 -5.02 -25.95 6.83
C SER A 25 -5.18 -26.37 5.36
N THR A 26 -5.09 -25.42 4.43
CA THR A 26 -5.32 -25.66 2.99
C THR A 26 -4.08 -25.48 2.13
N GLY A 27 -3.02 -24.85 2.65
CA GLY A 27 -1.84 -24.44 1.89
C GLY A 27 -2.11 -23.28 0.91
N ARG A 28 -3.32 -22.71 0.91
CA ARG A 28 -3.72 -21.66 -0.02
C ARG A 28 -3.12 -20.31 0.38
N GLY A 29 -2.52 -19.62 -0.58
CA GLY A 29 -2.10 -18.24 -0.44
C GLY A 29 -3.26 -17.25 -0.39
N SER A 30 -3.16 -16.23 0.44
CA SER A 30 -4.11 -15.12 0.55
C SER A 30 -3.36 -13.82 0.83
N GLU A 31 -3.59 -12.82 0.00
CA GLU A 31 -2.84 -11.56 0.04
C GLU A 31 -3.34 -10.61 1.14
N ALA A 32 -2.53 -10.41 2.17
CA ALA A 32 -2.75 -9.37 3.17
C ALA A 32 -2.28 -7.99 2.66
N GLY A 33 -1.18 -7.95 1.91
CA GLY A 33 -0.56 -6.74 1.36
C GLY A 33 -1.11 -6.35 -0.02
N VAL A 34 -0.21 -6.28 -1.01
CA VAL A 34 -0.54 -6.09 -2.43
C VAL A 34 -1.41 -7.25 -2.91
N GLN A 35 -2.55 -6.95 -3.55
CA GLN A 35 -3.51 -7.98 -4.01
C GLN A 35 -3.32 -8.38 -5.46
N SER A 36 -2.82 -7.48 -6.32
CA SER A 36 -2.70 -7.73 -7.76
C SER A 36 -1.77 -6.74 -8.43
N TYR A 37 -1.38 -7.06 -9.67
CA TYR A 37 -0.56 -6.23 -10.53
C TYR A 37 -1.38 -5.70 -11.72
N ILE A 38 -0.86 -4.68 -12.38
CA ILE A 38 -1.42 -4.07 -13.59
C ILE A 38 -0.42 -4.26 -14.72
N GLU A 39 -0.89 -4.63 -15.91
CA GLU A 39 -0.05 -4.79 -17.09
C GLU A 39 0.41 -3.42 -17.60
N ILE A 40 1.64 -3.04 -17.28
CA ILE A 40 2.27 -1.80 -17.74
C ILE A 40 3.65 -2.16 -18.28
N ALA A 41 3.98 -1.67 -19.48
CA ALA A 41 5.30 -1.84 -20.10
C ALA A 41 5.80 -3.31 -20.14
N ASN A 42 4.91 -4.29 -20.36
CA ASN A 42 5.19 -5.74 -20.35
C ASN A 42 5.52 -6.31 -18.97
N ALA A 43 4.83 -5.87 -17.92
CA ALA A 43 5.04 -6.35 -16.55
C ALA A 43 4.96 -7.88 -16.45
N THR A 44 4.02 -8.53 -17.15
CA THR A 44 3.90 -10.00 -17.18
C THR A 44 5.15 -10.71 -17.73
N LYS A 45 5.91 -10.12 -18.67
CA LYS A 45 7.16 -10.73 -19.15
C LYS A 45 8.22 -10.85 -18.06
N PHE A 46 8.24 -9.95 -17.09
CA PHE A 46 9.14 -10.04 -15.94
C PHE A 46 8.82 -11.27 -15.07
N PHE A 47 7.53 -11.56 -14.87
CA PHE A 47 7.08 -12.77 -14.18
C PHE A 47 7.45 -14.03 -14.98
N THR A 48 7.20 -14.04 -16.30
CA THR A 48 7.57 -15.16 -17.18
C THR A 48 9.08 -15.43 -17.15
N ARG A 49 9.92 -14.40 -17.16
CA ARG A 49 11.39 -14.54 -17.07
C ARG A 49 11.82 -15.27 -15.80
N LEU A 50 11.06 -15.14 -14.71
CA LEU A 50 11.32 -15.79 -13.43
C LEU A 50 10.56 -17.12 -13.28
N GLY A 51 9.94 -17.62 -14.36
CA GLY A 51 9.19 -18.88 -14.36
C GLY A 51 7.86 -18.80 -13.61
N ILE A 52 7.33 -17.60 -13.37
CA ILE A 52 6.05 -17.39 -12.68
C ILE A 52 4.93 -17.28 -13.70
N GLU A 53 4.04 -18.27 -13.72
CA GLU A 53 2.82 -18.23 -14.53
C GLU A 53 1.85 -17.18 -13.96
N THR A 54 1.29 -16.35 -14.84
CA THR A 54 0.34 -15.30 -14.46
C THR A 54 -1.01 -15.53 -15.14
N GLY A 55 -2.07 -15.17 -14.43
CA GLY A 55 -3.44 -15.28 -14.90
C GLY A 55 -4.21 -13.96 -14.67
N PRO A 56 -5.41 -13.84 -15.24
CA PRO A 56 -6.24 -12.66 -15.03
C PRO A 56 -6.59 -12.50 -13.55
N ASN A 57 -6.61 -11.26 -13.06
CA ASN A 57 -7.10 -10.95 -11.72
C ASN A 57 -8.64 -11.00 -11.69
N ILE A 58 -9.19 -12.19 -11.52
CA ILE A 58 -10.63 -12.40 -11.40
C ILE A 58 -11.01 -12.30 -9.93
N ARG A 59 -11.74 -11.24 -9.57
CA ARG A 59 -12.32 -11.14 -8.23
C ARG A 59 -13.52 -12.09 -8.14
N PRO A 60 -13.55 -13.01 -7.16
CA PRO A 60 -14.72 -13.86 -6.94
C PRO A 60 -15.96 -13.02 -6.65
N ALA A 61 -17.13 -13.54 -7.05
CA ALA A 61 -18.39 -12.90 -6.71
C ALA A 61 -18.54 -12.83 -5.18
N GLN A 62 -18.69 -11.61 -4.67
CA GLN A 62 -19.04 -11.34 -3.29
C GLN A 62 -20.50 -10.87 -3.23
N GLN A 63 -21.15 -11.10 -2.09
CA GLN A 63 -22.42 -10.46 -1.77
C GLN A 63 -22.23 -8.95 -1.65
N ALA A 64 -23.34 -8.20 -1.65
CA ALA A 64 -23.30 -6.77 -1.43
C ALA A 64 -22.53 -6.46 -0.12
N PRO A 65 -21.62 -5.46 -0.13
CA PRO A 65 -20.86 -5.12 1.05
C PRO A 65 -21.77 -4.61 2.17
N MET A 66 -21.37 -4.86 3.41
CA MET A 66 -22.00 -4.29 4.58
C MET A 66 -21.27 -2.99 4.96
N TYR A 67 -21.96 -1.86 4.92
CA TYR A 67 -21.41 -0.57 5.31
C TYR A 67 -21.63 -0.33 6.81
N VAL A 68 -20.55 -0.04 7.53
CA VAL A 68 -20.57 0.14 8.99
C VAL A 68 -19.67 1.31 9.36
N ASP A 69 -20.15 2.19 10.23
CA ASP A 69 -19.29 3.19 10.85
C ASP A 69 -18.41 2.50 11.89
N PHE A 70 -17.11 2.34 11.59
CA PHE A 70 -16.20 1.63 12.50
C PHE A 70 -15.90 2.41 13.80
N LYS A 71 -16.24 3.71 13.87
CA LYS A 71 -16.11 4.47 15.11
C LYS A 71 -17.18 4.09 16.12
N THR A 72 -18.40 3.83 15.66
CA THR A 72 -19.56 3.52 16.51
C THR A 72 -19.87 2.01 16.53
N GLY A 73 -19.54 1.29 15.47
CA GLY A 73 -19.95 -0.08 15.21
C GLY A 73 -21.32 -0.20 14.56
N THR A 74 -21.98 0.91 14.19
CA THR A 74 -23.36 0.91 13.69
C THR A 74 -23.42 0.64 12.19
N LYS A 75 -24.30 -0.28 11.77
CA LYS A 75 -24.59 -0.54 10.35
C LYS A 75 -25.35 0.62 9.71
N LEU A 76 -24.95 1.03 8.50
CA LEU A 76 -25.65 2.02 7.70
C LEU A 76 -26.66 1.31 6.78
N ASN A 77 -27.94 1.37 7.12
CA ASN A 77 -28.99 0.70 6.34
C ASN A 77 -29.41 1.50 5.09
N ASP A 78 -29.29 2.83 5.13
CA ASP A 78 -29.74 3.72 4.05
C ASP A 78 -28.59 4.21 3.15
N HIS A 79 -27.46 3.50 3.16
CA HIS A 79 -26.32 3.83 2.33
C HIS A 79 -26.38 3.10 1.00
N THR A 80 -26.41 3.86 -0.10
CA THR A 80 -26.30 3.33 -1.46
C THR A 80 -25.02 3.84 -2.10
N PRO A 81 -24.08 2.95 -2.49
CA PRO A 81 -22.90 3.38 -3.24
C PRO A 81 -23.28 3.84 -4.65
N PRO A 82 -22.47 4.69 -5.31
CA PRO A 82 -22.69 5.07 -6.70
C PRO A 82 -22.75 3.84 -7.60
N SER A 83 -23.59 3.89 -8.64
CA SER A 83 -23.70 2.80 -9.60
C SER A 83 -22.37 2.60 -10.35
N THR A 84 -22.14 1.39 -10.89
CA THR A 84 -20.95 1.14 -11.72
C THR A 84 -20.90 2.07 -12.93
N ALA A 85 -22.05 2.41 -13.53
CA ALA A 85 -22.12 3.33 -14.66
C ALA A 85 -21.67 4.74 -14.24
N ASP A 86 -22.24 5.29 -13.17
CA ASP A 86 -21.92 6.64 -12.70
C ASP A 86 -20.45 6.76 -12.28
N ARG A 87 -19.94 5.74 -11.59
CA ARG A 87 -18.52 5.64 -11.22
C ARG A 87 -17.63 5.64 -12.45
N ASN A 88 -17.92 4.80 -13.43
CA ASN A 88 -17.11 4.69 -14.64
C ASN A 88 -17.14 5.99 -15.45
N ASP A 89 -18.30 6.63 -15.53
CA ASP A 89 -18.43 7.91 -16.23
C ASP A 89 -17.71 9.04 -15.50
N ALA A 90 -17.71 9.05 -14.17
CA ALA A 90 -16.87 9.95 -13.37
C ALA A 90 -15.38 9.69 -13.61
N LEU A 91 -14.92 8.45 -13.59
CA LEU A 91 -13.52 8.10 -13.88
C LEU A 91 -13.07 8.54 -15.28
N LYS A 92 -13.93 8.42 -16.30
CA LYS A 92 -13.66 8.90 -17.66
C LYS A 92 -13.51 10.43 -17.74
N ARG A 93 -14.12 11.18 -16.82
CA ARG A 93 -13.99 12.65 -16.72
C ARG A 93 -12.75 13.09 -15.96
N ALA A 94 -12.09 12.20 -15.23
CA ALA A 94 -10.91 12.55 -14.44
C ALA A 94 -9.79 13.06 -15.36
N LYS A 95 -9.29 14.25 -15.05
CA LYS A 95 -8.18 14.92 -15.74
C LYS A 95 -7.17 15.40 -14.70
N GLY A 96 -5.92 15.58 -15.13
CA GLY A 96 -4.87 16.17 -14.31
C GLY A 96 -4.08 17.19 -15.09
N TYR A 97 -4.66 18.37 -15.32
CA TYR A 97 -3.89 19.45 -15.94
C TYR A 97 -2.86 20.00 -14.95
N PRO A 98 -1.68 20.47 -15.41
CA PRO A 98 -0.60 20.91 -14.52
C PRO A 98 -1.01 21.89 -13.42
N ALA A 99 -1.88 22.86 -13.74
CA ALA A 99 -2.37 23.84 -12.77
C ALA A 99 -3.23 23.23 -11.64
N GLU A 100 -3.83 22.06 -11.87
CA GLU A 100 -4.73 21.40 -10.92
C GLU A 100 -4.01 20.45 -9.98
N LEU A 101 -2.79 20.04 -10.34
CA LEU A 101 -1.96 19.14 -9.55
C LEU A 101 -1.68 19.68 -8.15
N LEU A 102 -1.63 21.00 -8.00
CA LEU A 102 -1.41 21.72 -6.74
C LEU A 102 -2.70 22.18 -6.06
N LEU A 103 -3.88 21.82 -6.58
CA LEU A 103 -5.15 22.08 -5.90
C LEU A 103 -5.50 20.92 -4.95
N PRO A 104 -6.22 21.20 -3.84
CA PRO A 104 -6.87 20.16 -3.06
C PRO A 104 -7.74 19.28 -3.95
N PHE A 105 -7.68 17.97 -3.75
CA PHE A 105 -8.38 17.02 -4.61
C PHE A 105 -9.90 17.27 -4.65
N ARG A 106 -10.50 17.76 -3.57
CA ARG A 106 -11.91 18.16 -3.53
C ARG A 106 -12.27 19.17 -4.62
N SER A 107 -11.38 20.11 -4.93
CA SER A 107 -11.62 21.12 -5.97
C SER A 107 -11.66 20.50 -7.36
N VAL A 108 -10.84 19.46 -7.60
CA VAL A 108 -10.86 18.69 -8.84
C VAL A 108 -12.09 17.78 -8.91
N VAL A 109 -12.50 17.19 -7.79
CA VAL A 109 -13.74 16.42 -7.68
C VAL A 109 -14.95 17.27 -8.05
N GLU A 110 -15.06 18.48 -7.50
CA GLU A 110 -16.13 19.42 -7.81
C GLU A 110 -16.07 19.86 -9.28
N LYS A 111 -14.90 20.29 -9.75
CA LYS A 111 -14.71 20.83 -11.12
C LYS A 111 -15.07 19.83 -12.23
N TYR A 112 -14.74 18.56 -12.05
CA TYR A 112 -14.98 17.51 -13.06
C TYR A 112 -16.15 16.59 -12.74
N ASN A 113 -16.92 16.90 -11.69
CA ASN A 113 -18.03 16.09 -11.22
C ASN A 113 -17.60 14.62 -10.99
N LEU A 114 -16.58 14.43 -10.15
CA LEU A 114 -15.99 13.12 -9.85
C LEU A 114 -16.54 12.45 -8.59
N THR A 115 -17.58 13.02 -7.97
CA THR A 115 -18.15 12.54 -6.70
C THR A 115 -18.43 11.04 -6.71
N ALA A 116 -18.99 10.52 -7.80
CA ALA A 116 -19.30 9.09 -7.96
C ALA A 116 -18.04 8.19 -8.02
N ALA A 117 -16.87 8.73 -8.36
CA ALA A 117 -15.60 7.98 -8.39
C ALA A 117 -14.86 7.97 -7.05
N VAL A 118 -15.10 8.94 -6.16
CA VAL A 118 -14.39 9.07 -4.88
C VAL A 118 -14.39 7.77 -4.05
N PRO A 119 -15.50 7.02 -3.92
CA PRO A 119 -15.51 5.78 -3.16
C PRO A 119 -14.57 4.72 -3.74
N GLN A 120 -14.47 4.64 -5.07
CA GLN A 120 -13.58 3.71 -5.75
C GLN A 120 -12.12 4.11 -5.57
N ILE A 121 -11.82 5.40 -5.68
CA ILE A 121 -10.48 5.94 -5.46
C ILE A 121 -10.03 5.60 -4.04
N PHE A 122 -10.88 5.90 -3.05
CA PHE A 122 -10.64 5.57 -1.66
C PHE A 122 -10.43 4.07 -1.45
N ALA A 123 -11.35 3.22 -1.94
CA ALA A 123 -11.32 1.78 -1.71
C ALA A 123 -10.14 1.02 -2.36
N THR A 124 -9.41 1.67 -3.29
CA THR A 124 -8.31 1.05 -4.05
C THR A 124 -6.94 1.42 -3.48
N THR A 125 -6.62 2.70 -3.40
CA THR A 125 -5.33 3.20 -2.89
C THR A 125 -5.47 4.48 -2.07
N GLY A 126 -6.54 5.26 -2.28
CA GLY A 126 -6.78 6.52 -1.57
C GLY A 126 -6.95 6.37 -0.06
N PHE A 127 -7.32 5.18 0.43
CA PHE A 127 -7.34 4.85 1.87
C PHE A 127 -5.98 5.01 2.56
N GLY A 128 -4.90 4.98 1.79
CA GLY A 128 -3.56 5.11 2.34
C GLY A 128 -3.16 6.55 2.61
N MET A 129 -3.98 7.53 2.18
CA MET A 129 -3.68 8.95 2.25
C MET A 129 -4.34 9.59 3.46
N HIS A 130 -3.57 10.34 4.25
CA HIS A 130 -4.02 10.99 5.49
C HIS A 130 -5.28 11.87 5.35
N ASP A 131 -5.36 12.64 4.28
CA ASP A 131 -6.55 13.45 3.97
C ASP A 131 -6.77 13.43 2.46
N LEU A 132 -7.51 12.45 1.97
CA LEU A 132 -7.68 12.22 0.52
C LEU A 132 -8.27 13.46 -0.19
N LEU A 133 -9.24 14.15 0.42
CA LEU A 133 -9.96 15.25 -0.25
C LEU A 133 -9.26 16.60 -0.09
N ASN A 134 -8.58 16.85 1.04
CA ASN A 134 -7.84 18.10 1.22
C ASN A 134 -6.38 17.99 0.77
N GLY A 135 -5.86 16.78 0.56
CA GLY A 135 -4.54 16.54 -0.02
C GLY A 135 -4.45 17.02 -1.48
N LEU A 136 -3.23 17.32 -1.91
CA LEU A 136 -2.99 17.78 -3.29
C LEU A 136 -3.32 16.70 -4.31
N THR A 137 -3.95 17.13 -5.40
CA THR A 137 -4.36 16.25 -6.51
C THR A 137 -3.20 15.41 -7.05
N MET A 138 -1.97 15.95 -7.12
CA MET A 138 -0.81 15.17 -7.57
C MET A 138 -0.51 13.94 -6.72
N TRP A 139 -0.69 14.02 -5.40
CA TRP A 139 -0.44 12.90 -4.50
C TRP A 139 -1.56 11.86 -4.60
N VAL A 140 -2.79 12.31 -4.86
CA VAL A 140 -3.91 11.41 -5.19
C VAL A 140 -3.63 10.69 -6.50
N MET A 141 -3.19 11.40 -7.54
CA MET A 141 -2.87 10.81 -8.85
C MET A 141 -1.65 9.89 -8.82
N ARG A 142 -0.67 10.15 -7.95
CA ARG A 142 0.45 9.22 -7.72
C ARG A 142 -0.04 7.89 -7.16
N SER A 143 -1.02 7.94 -6.27
CA SER A 143 -1.55 6.76 -5.56
C SER A 143 -2.63 6.04 -6.38
N PHE A 144 -3.50 6.80 -7.06
CA PHE A 144 -4.55 6.37 -7.95
C PHE A 144 -4.29 6.95 -9.35
N GLY A 145 -3.33 6.34 -10.05
CA GLY A 145 -2.86 6.79 -11.36
C GLY A 145 -3.75 6.39 -12.53
N VAL A 146 -3.37 6.86 -13.72
CA VAL A 146 -4.09 6.61 -14.96
C VAL A 146 -4.20 5.11 -15.27
N ASP A 147 -3.20 4.31 -14.94
CA ASP A 147 -3.21 2.87 -15.23
C ASP A 147 -4.16 2.10 -14.30
N ILE A 148 -4.30 2.54 -13.04
CA ILE A 148 -5.33 2.03 -12.13
C ILE A 148 -6.72 2.38 -12.69
N CYS A 149 -6.91 3.64 -13.11
CA CYS A 149 -8.16 4.09 -13.72
C CYS A 149 -8.51 3.26 -14.97
N ARG A 150 -7.56 3.07 -15.89
CA ARG A 150 -7.73 2.25 -17.10
C ARG A 150 -8.07 0.80 -16.77
N THR A 151 -7.41 0.21 -15.77
CA THR A 151 -7.68 -1.16 -15.33
C THR A 151 -9.11 -1.30 -14.79
N ILE A 152 -9.56 -0.36 -13.96
CA ILE A 152 -10.94 -0.34 -13.44
C ILE A 152 -11.98 -0.17 -14.56
N LEU A 153 -11.64 0.62 -15.59
CA LEU A 153 -12.47 0.81 -16.78
C LEU A 153 -12.41 -0.36 -17.77
N GLY A 154 -11.63 -1.42 -17.50
CA GLY A 154 -11.45 -2.56 -18.40
C GLY A 154 -10.62 -2.24 -19.65
N LEU A 155 -9.92 -1.11 -19.66
CA LEU A 155 -9.05 -0.67 -20.76
C LEU A 155 -7.62 -1.22 -20.63
N ASN A 156 -7.29 -1.77 -19.46
CA ASN A 156 -6.01 -2.43 -19.21
C ASN A 156 -6.22 -3.71 -18.39
N ALA A 157 -5.30 -4.66 -18.52
CA ALA A 157 -5.36 -5.93 -17.79
C ALA A 157 -4.80 -5.80 -16.37
N GLY A 158 -5.50 -6.41 -15.42
CA GLY A 158 -4.95 -6.74 -14.10
C GLY A 158 -4.60 -8.22 -14.05
N PHE A 159 -3.51 -8.58 -13.36
CA PHE A 159 -3.03 -9.96 -13.29
C PHE A 159 -2.51 -10.32 -11.90
N VAL A 160 -2.42 -11.63 -11.65
CA VAL A 160 -1.89 -12.26 -10.43
C VAL A 160 -1.10 -13.52 -10.80
N PRO A 161 -0.16 -13.99 -9.98
CA PRO A 161 0.39 -15.33 -10.12
C PRO A 161 -0.72 -16.39 -10.03
N VAL A 162 -0.69 -17.41 -10.90
CA VAL A 162 -1.69 -18.49 -10.91
C VAL A 162 -1.71 -19.27 -9.60
N SER A 163 -0.58 -19.32 -8.90
CA SER A 163 -0.46 -19.91 -7.57
C SER A 163 -1.29 -19.21 -6.48
N GLY A 164 -1.75 -17.98 -6.75
CA GLY A 164 -2.43 -17.13 -5.77
C GLY A 164 -1.49 -16.53 -4.71
N LYS A 165 -0.17 -16.54 -4.95
CA LYS A 165 0.85 -16.02 -4.03
C LYS A 165 1.75 -15.00 -4.74
N ASN A 166 1.57 -13.72 -4.44
CA ASN A 166 2.43 -12.64 -4.91
C ASN A 166 3.87 -12.79 -4.41
N GLN A 167 4.05 -13.43 -3.25
CA GLN A 167 5.37 -13.76 -2.71
C GLN A 167 6.21 -14.65 -3.64
N ASP A 168 5.58 -15.48 -4.51
CA ASP A 168 6.32 -16.38 -5.40
C ASP A 168 7.28 -15.64 -6.35
N LEU A 169 6.94 -14.40 -6.75
CA LEU A 169 7.82 -13.54 -7.54
C LEU A 169 9.10 -13.21 -6.77
N TYR A 170 8.98 -12.77 -5.52
CA TYR A 170 10.12 -12.30 -4.73
C TYR A 170 10.97 -13.45 -4.22
N ASP A 171 10.35 -14.61 -3.98
CA ASP A 171 11.08 -15.84 -3.70
C ASP A 171 11.89 -16.29 -4.92
N ALA A 172 11.36 -16.12 -6.14
CA ALA A 172 12.11 -16.40 -7.37
C ALA A 172 13.27 -15.41 -7.57
N ILE A 173 13.07 -14.12 -7.28
CA ILE A 173 14.14 -13.11 -7.30
C ILE A 173 15.23 -13.46 -6.27
N LEU A 174 14.84 -13.83 -5.05
CA LEU A 174 15.79 -14.23 -4.00
C LEU A 174 16.62 -15.45 -4.44
N ARG A 175 15.98 -16.46 -5.06
CA ARG A 175 16.69 -17.62 -5.62
C ARG A 175 17.65 -17.24 -6.75
N LEU A 176 17.26 -16.32 -7.63
CA LEU A 176 18.09 -15.84 -8.72
C LEU A 176 19.33 -15.09 -8.21
N LEU A 177 19.17 -14.22 -7.23
CA LEU A 177 20.25 -13.42 -6.65
C LEU A 177 21.13 -14.22 -5.68
N GLY A 178 20.58 -15.23 -5.01
CA GLY A 178 21.34 -16.14 -4.15
C GLY A 178 22.17 -15.41 -3.09
N SER A 179 23.49 -15.59 -3.16
CA SER A 179 24.45 -14.99 -2.20
C SER A 179 24.60 -13.47 -2.32
N ASP A 180 24.06 -12.86 -3.38
CA ASP A 180 24.08 -11.40 -3.56
C ASP A 180 23.04 -10.70 -2.67
N VAL A 181 22.21 -11.45 -1.93
CA VAL A 181 21.23 -10.88 -0.99
C VAL A 181 21.65 -11.11 0.45
N MET A 182 21.73 -10.01 1.21
CA MET A 182 21.89 -10.00 2.66
C MET A 182 20.54 -9.75 3.33
N LEU A 183 19.84 -10.82 3.69
CA LEU A 183 18.60 -10.77 4.46
C LEU A 183 18.87 -10.45 5.94
N SER A 184 17.84 -10.00 6.65
CA SER A 184 17.89 -9.61 8.06
C SER A 184 19.06 -8.68 8.36
N SER A 185 19.32 -7.71 7.48
CA SER A 185 20.52 -6.89 7.51
C SER A 185 20.19 -5.42 7.30
N THR A 186 20.85 -4.55 8.07
CA THR A 186 20.67 -3.10 7.97
C THR A 186 22.02 -2.40 7.86
N THR A 187 22.07 -1.30 7.10
CA THR A 187 23.23 -0.43 7.06
C THR A 187 23.30 0.37 8.35
N ILE A 188 24.43 0.30 9.04
CA ILE A 188 24.65 1.03 10.30
C ILE A 188 25.57 2.25 10.13
N ASP A 189 26.31 2.29 9.03
CA ASP A 189 27.24 3.38 8.70
C ASP A 189 27.57 3.32 7.20
N ALA A 190 27.75 4.48 6.58
CA ALA A 190 28.16 4.61 5.19
C ALA A 190 29.17 5.74 5.01
N GLN A 191 30.14 5.51 4.13
CA GLN A 191 31.08 6.51 3.64
C GLN A 191 30.89 6.65 2.14
N ARG A 192 30.61 7.87 1.68
CA ARG A 192 30.33 8.19 0.27
C ARG A 192 31.39 9.15 -0.24
N THR A 193 31.98 8.83 -1.39
CA THR A 193 32.95 9.69 -2.09
C THR A 193 32.61 9.73 -3.58
N GLU A 194 33.27 10.60 -4.33
CA GLU A 194 33.13 10.64 -5.80
C GLU A 194 33.55 9.32 -6.47
N GLN A 195 34.38 8.50 -5.82
CA GLN A 195 34.83 7.21 -6.36
C GLN A 195 33.90 6.04 -6.01
N GLY A 196 32.96 6.21 -5.07
CA GLY A 196 32.00 5.18 -4.71
C GLY A 196 31.49 5.25 -3.27
N VAL A 197 31.02 4.11 -2.77
CA VAL A 197 30.41 3.97 -1.45
C VAL A 197 31.02 2.78 -0.70
N THR A 198 31.30 2.98 0.59
CA THR A 198 31.61 1.90 1.53
C THR A 198 30.48 1.83 2.56
N LEU A 199 29.86 0.67 2.71
CA LEU A 199 28.82 0.43 3.73
C LEU A 199 29.34 -0.51 4.81
N ARG A 200 28.92 -0.27 6.05
CA ARG A 200 28.95 -1.26 7.12
C ARG A 200 27.53 -1.76 7.34
N VAL A 201 27.33 -3.05 7.11
CA VAL A 201 26.03 -3.70 7.21
C VAL A 201 26.07 -4.69 8.36
N ARG A 202 25.07 -4.62 9.24
CA ARG A 202 24.91 -5.54 10.37
C ARG A 202 23.71 -6.42 10.15
N ASN A 203 23.93 -7.72 10.22
CA ASN A 203 22.83 -8.69 10.30
C ASN A 203 22.20 -8.60 11.70
N THR A 204 20.89 -8.36 11.77
CA THR A 204 20.13 -8.08 13.00
C THR A 204 19.89 -9.32 13.86
N VAL A 205 20.05 -10.53 13.29
CA VAL A 205 19.87 -11.81 13.99
C VAL A 205 21.21 -12.31 14.57
N THR A 206 22.24 -12.33 13.73
CA THR A 206 23.56 -12.88 14.09
C THR A 206 24.54 -11.85 14.65
N CYS A 207 24.20 -10.56 14.55
CA CYS A 207 25.07 -9.42 14.86
C CYS A 207 26.36 -9.32 14.01
N LYS A 208 26.54 -10.22 13.01
CA LYS A 208 27.67 -10.19 12.09
C LYS A 208 27.69 -8.87 11.33
N THR A 209 28.85 -8.22 11.30
CA THR A 209 29.07 -7.00 10.52
C THR A 209 29.88 -7.32 9.27
N THR A 210 29.42 -6.82 8.12
CA THR A 210 30.05 -6.99 6.80
C THR A 210 30.36 -5.62 6.22
N ARG A 211 31.53 -5.48 5.60
CA ARG A 211 31.92 -4.28 4.86
C ARG A 211 31.68 -4.50 3.38
N ILE A 212 30.89 -3.62 2.77
CA ILE A 212 30.59 -3.61 1.33
C ILE A 212 31.30 -2.41 0.70
N ILE A 213 31.95 -2.61 -0.44
CA ILE A 213 32.57 -1.53 -1.23
C ILE A 213 31.95 -1.61 -2.63
N ALA A 214 31.32 -0.52 -3.08
CA ALA A 214 30.63 -0.47 -4.36
C ALA A 214 30.90 0.87 -5.06
N ARG A 215 30.69 0.92 -6.38
CA ARG A 215 30.82 2.18 -7.15
C ARG A 215 29.60 3.09 -7.05
N LYS A 216 28.42 2.50 -6.85
CA LYS A 216 27.13 3.21 -6.83
C LYS A 216 26.27 2.65 -5.70
N LEU A 217 25.43 3.51 -5.15
CA LEU A 217 24.37 3.17 -4.19
C LEU A 217 23.02 3.38 -4.88
N LEU A 218 22.20 2.34 -4.92
CA LEU A 218 20.77 2.47 -5.22
C LEU A 218 20.01 2.38 -3.90
N PHE A 219 19.26 3.43 -3.57
CA PHE A 219 18.49 3.51 -2.33
C PHE A 219 17.00 3.37 -2.65
N THR A 220 16.37 2.31 -2.15
CA THR A 220 14.95 1.98 -2.41
C THR A 220 14.10 1.91 -1.15
N ALA A 221 14.68 2.15 0.03
CA ALA A 221 13.94 2.25 1.27
C ALA A 221 13.15 3.57 1.32
N PRO A 222 12.05 3.65 2.10
CA PRO A 222 11.38 4.92 2.37
C PRO A 222 12.37 5.93 2.94
N LEU A 223 12.37 7.17 2.45
CA LEU A 223 13.31 8.20 2.88
C LEU A 223 12.85 8.82 4.20
N THR A 224 13.17 8.15 5.30
CA THR A 224 12.89 8.61 6.67
C THR A 224 14.18 8.74 7.47
N ASP A 225 14.19 9.56 8.52
CA ASP A 225 15.35 9.74 9.40
C ASP A 225 15.99 8.42 9.85
N GLU A 226 15.18 7.43 10.21
CA GLU A 226 15.68 6.11 10.63
C GLU A 226 16.52 5.43 9.53
N THR A 227 16.04 5.49 8.29
CA THR A 227 16.66 4.81 7.14
C THR A 227 17.81 5.60 6.52
N THR A 228 17.78 6.93 6.61
CA THR A 228 18.75 7.82 5.97
C THR A 228 19.91 8.19 6.89
N LYS A 229 19.70 8.18 8.21
CA LYS A 229 20.73 8.51 9.21
C LYS A 229 22.07 7.78 9.01
N PRO A 230 22.13 6.47 8.70
CA PRO A 230 23.40 5.78 8.46
C PRO A 230 24.19 6.33 7.27
N PHE A 231 23.54 7.02 6.35
CA PHE A 231 24.12 7.44 5.08
C PHE A 231 24.74 8.84 5.12
N SER A 232 24.58 9.56 6.24
CA SER A 232 25.10 10.92 6.46
C SER A 232 24.80 11.81 5.26
N PHE A 233 23.50 12.01 4.99
CA PHE A 233 23.03 12.89 3.93
C PHE A 233 23.65 14.28 4.06
N ASP A 234 23.97 14.93 2.94
CA ASP A 234 24.43 16.32 2.96
C ASP A 234 23.25 17.28 3.19
N GLY A 235 23.54 18.57 3.33
CA GLY A 235 22.50 19.57 3.57
C GLY A 235 21.45 19.67 2.46
N THR A 236 21.83 19.38 1.21
CA THR A 236 20.92 19.37 0.06
C THR A 236 20.01 18.15 0.11
N GLU A 237 20.58 16.97 0.35
CA GLU A 237 19.83 15.71 0.48
C GLU A 237 18.84 15.77 1.65
N TYR A 238 19.26 16.25 2.82
CA TYR A 238 18.36 16.44 3.95
C TYR A 238 17.26 17.46 3.65
N GLY A 239 17.60 18.58 3.01
CA GLY A 239 16.64 19.62 2.64
C GLY A 239 15.59 19.15 1.63
N VAL A 240 15.89 18.16 0.80
CA VAL A 240 14.91 17.58 -0.13
C VAL A 240 14.13 16.45 0.54
N PHE A 241 14.82 15.45 1.10
CA PHE A 241 14.15 14.23 1.53
C PHE A 241 13.45 14.37 2.90
N GLY A 242 13.88 15.31 3.73
CA GLY A 242 13.30 15.57 5.05
C GLY A 242 11.89 16.17 5.02
N ASP A 243 11.49 16.77 3.90
CA ASP A 243 10.17 17.41 3.77
C ASP A 243 9.06 16.43 3.36
N LEU A 244 9.38 15.15 3.17
CA LEU A 244 8.40 14.12 2.86
C LEU A 244 7.68 13.65 4.13
N SER A 245 6.36 13.78 4.10
CA SER A 245 5.44 13.14 5.04
C SER A 245 4.98 11.79 4.48
N TYR A 246 4.64 10.88 5.39
CA TYR A 246 4.19 9.53 5.06
C TYR A 246 2.92 9.20 5.84
N SER A 247 2.18 8.21 5.38
CA SER A 247 1.28 7.43 6.23
C SER A 247 1.96 6.11 6.60
N LYS A 248 1.50 5.44 7.65
CA LYS A 248 2.01 4.14 8.04
C LYS A 248 0.88 3.13 8.09
N SER A 249 1.16 1.91 7.64
CA SER A 249 0.15 0.88 7.51
C SER A 249 0.58 -0.47 8.04
N PHE A 250 -0.41 -1.23 8.48
CA PHE A 250 -0.30 -2.62 8.90
C PHE A 250 -1.35 -3.42 8.17
N VAL A 251 -0.99 -4.64 7.79
CA VAL A 251 -1.89 -5.58 7.13
C VAL A 251 -2.03 -6.82 7.99
N GLY A 252 -3.18 -7.47 7.92
CA GLY A 252 -3.42 -8.66 8.70
C GLY A 252 -4.50 -9.56 8.11
N VAL A 253 -4.57 -10.74 8.70
CA VAL A 253 -5.64 -11.71 8.48
C VAL A 253 -6.29 -12.03 9.81
N VAL A 254 -7.61 -11.95 9.84
CA VAL A 254 -8.42 -12.17 11.05
C VAL A 254 -9.52 -13.20 10.80
N SER A 255 -10.03 -13.75 11.88
CA SER A 255 -11.05 -14.80 11.87
C SER A 255 -12.03 -14.58 13.04
N HIS A 256 -13.31 -14.82 12.80
CA HIS A 256 -14.33 -14.97 13.84
C HIS A 256 -15.56 -15.68 13.25
N PRO A 257 -16.22 -16.61 13.97
CA PRO A 257 -17.38 -17.34 13.47
C PRO A 257 -18.57 -16.45 13.10
N SER A 258 -18.77 -15.34 13.80
CA SER A 258 -19.90 -14.41 13.53
C SER A 258 -19.67 -13.42 12.38
N LEU A 259 -18.46 -13.33 11.82
CA LEU A 259 -18.24 -12.45 10.67
C LEU A 259 -18.93 -13.04 9.42
N PRO A 260 -19.66 -12.23 8.62
CA PRO A 260 -20.47 -12.71 7.52
C PRO A 260 -19.62 -13.22 6.34
N ARG A 261 -19.86 -14.47 5.93
CA ARG A 261 -19.17 -15.10 4.80
C ARG A 261 -19.54 -14.43 3.48
N ASN A 262 -18.57 -14.36 2.57
CA ASN A 262 -18.70 -13.77 1.24
C ASN A 262 -19.17 -12.30 1.24
N VAL A 263 -19.01 -11.59 2.36
CA VAL A 263 -19.37 -10.17 2.53
C VAL A 263 -18.12 -9.42 2.99
N SER A 264 -17.84 -8.29 2.35
CA SER A 264 -16.87 -7.33 2.87
C SER A 264 -17.58 -6.35 3.80
N VAL A 265 -17.10 -6.22 5.04
CA VAL A 265 -17.59 -5.22 6.00
C VAL A 265 -16.72 -3.98 5.82
N VAL A 266 -17.29 -2.90 5.28
CA VAL A 266 -16.57 -1.71 4.82
C VAL A 266 -16.77 -0.56 5.80
N ASN A 267 -15.65 0.07 6.18
CA ASN A 267 -15.68 1.26 7.02
C ASN A 267 -16.34 2.42 6.27
N MET A 268 -17.45 2.91 6.80
CA MET A 268 -18.24 4.00 6.24
C MET A 268 -18.72 4.93 7.34
N PRO A 269 -18.23 6.17 7.45
CA PRO A 269 -18.73 7.12 8.42
C PRO A 269 -20.22 7.40 8.22
N GLU A 270 -20.96 7.59 9.30
CA GLU A 270 -22.40 7.86 9.25
C GLU A 270 -22.77 9.07 8.37
N ALA A 271 -21.90 10.08 8.31
CA ALA A 271 -22.04 11.24 7.43
C ALA A 271 -22.12 10.90 5.93
N ALA A 272 -21.77 9.68 5.51
CA ALA A 272 -21.87 9.19 4.13
C ALA A 272 -23.30 8.78 3.73
N GLN A 273 -24.23 8.70 4.69
CA GLN A 273 -25.62 8.37 4.39
C GLN A 273 -26.23 9.36 3.38
N GLY A 274 -27.18 8.89 2.58
CA GLY A 274 -27.74 9.67 1.47
C GLY A 274 -26.75 9.93 0.32
N GLY A 275 -25.62 9.24 0.27
CA GLY A 275 -24.62 9.36 -0.80
C GLY A 275 -23.64 10.52 -0.63
N ASN A 276 -23.54 11.12 0.56
CA ASN A 276 -22.66 12.27 0.83
C ASN A 276 -21.20 11.84 1.12
N TRP A 277 -20.58 11.21 0.14
CA TRP A 277 -19.23 10.66 0.25
C TRP A 277 -18.13 11.71 0.49
N VAL A 278 -18.33 12.94 0.01
CA VAL A 278 -17.36 14.03 0.14
C VAL A 278 -17.27 14.53 1.58
N ALA A 279 -18.32 14.38 2.38
CA ALA A 279 -18.32 14.71 3.80
C ALA A 279 -17.81 13.57 4.71
N ALA A 280 -17.49 12.41 4.15
CA ALA A 280 -17.50 11.17 4.91
C ALA A 280 -16.29 10.26 4.68
N ILE A 281 -15.12 10.85 4.42
CA ILE A 281 -13.88 10.06 4.42
C ILE A 281 -13.51 9.70 5.86
N PRO A 282 -13.22 8.42 6.16
CA PRO A 282 -12.75 8.02 7.48
C PRO A 282 -11.55 8.84 7.94
N THR A 283 -11.57 9.28 9.20
CA THR A 283 -10.44 10.00 9.82
C THR A 283 -9.48 9.01 10.47
N PHE A 284 -8.18 9.16 10.24
CA PHE A 284 -7.13 8.31 10.79
C PHE A 284 -7.06 8.33 12.33
N PRO A 285 -6.51 7.26 12.95
CA PRO A 285 -6.21 5.97 12.33
C PRO A 285 -7.46 5.07 12.24
N TYR A 286 -7.52 4.20 11.23
CA TYR A 286 -8.67 3.31 11.02
C TYR A 286 -8.29 1.99 10.35
N ASN A 287 -9.10 0.96 10.57
CA ASN A 287 -9.19 -0.19 9.67
C ASN A 287 -10.09 0.17 8.48
N ILE A 288 -9.71 -0.26 7.27
CA ILE A 288 -10.44 0.09 6.04
C ILE A 288 -11.66 -0.81 5.85
N ARG A 289 -11.48 -2.11 6.09
CA ARG A 289 -12.53 -3.13 5.96
C ARG A 289 -12.11 -4.45 6.60
N PHE A 290 -13.09 -5.30 6.84
CA PHE A 290 -12.90 -6.74 6.97
C PHE A 290 -13.31 -7.35 5.63
N ASP A 291 -12.32 -7.67 4.79
CA ASP A 291 -12.54 -8.15 3.42
C ASP A 291 -12.48 -9.68 3.40
N ASN A 292 -13.62 -10.35 3.20
CA ASN A 292 -13.62 -11.82 3.24
C ASN A 292 -12.87 -12.40 2.04
N TYR A 293 -11.92 -13.29 2.32
CA TYR A 293 -11.35 -14.12 1.26
C TYR A 293 -12.42 -15.09 0.76
N ALA A 294 -12.54 -15.23 -0.56
CA ALA A 294 -13.58 -16.05 -1.16
C ALA A 294 -13.50 -17.52 -0.72
N ASN A 295 -14.64 -18.06 -0.30
CA ASN A 295 -14.79 -19.42 0.23
C ASN A 295 -13.83 -19.71 1.40
N SER A 296 -13.54 -18.71 2.23
CA SER A 296 -12.59 -18.83 3.34
C SER A 296 -13.16 -18.23 4.62
N PRO A 297 -12.80 -18.77 5.80
CA PRO A 297 -13.25 -18.23 7.05
C PRO A 297 -12.53 -16.94 7.47
N TYR A 298 -11.54 -16.52 6.68
CA TYR A 298 -10.60 -15.47 7.01
C TYR A 298 -10.91 -14.15 6.29
N TYR A 299 -10.50 -13.05 6.91
CA TYR A 299 -10.72 -11.70 6.43
C TYR A 299 -9.41 -10.93 6.40
N ARG A 300 -9.16 -10.23 5.31
CA ARG A 300 -8.10 -9.24 5.21
C ARG A 300 -8.49 -7.99 5.98
N VAL A 301 -7.55 -7.46 6.75
CA VAL A 301 -7.63 -6.14 7.37
C VAL A 301 -6.44 -5.29 6.95
N VAL A 302 -6.67 -3.98 6.83
CA VAL A 302 -5.62 -3.02 6.54
C VAL A 302 -5.87 -1.81 7.42
N VAL A 303 -4.93 -1.57 8.32
CA VAL A 303 -4.95 -0.45 9.24
C VAL A 303 -3.99 0.59 8.72
N VAL A 304 -4.43 1.83 8.67
CA VAL A 304 -3.61 2.95 8.25
C VAL A 304 -3.71 4.06 9.29
N GLY A 305 -2.63 4.82 9.46
CA GLY A 305 -2.51 5.94 10.37
C GLY A 305 -1.37 6.87 9.97
N ASP A 306 -1.09 7.84 10.83
CA ASP A 306 0.09 8.70 10.70
C ASP A 306 1.41 7.90 10.90
N PRO A 307 2.59 8.49 10.66
CA PRO A 307 3.89 7.84 10.81
C PRO A 307 4.17 7.21 12.18
N THR A 308 3.50 7.69 13.23
CA THR A 308 3.69 7.22 14.62
C THR A 308 2.89 5.95 14.93
N LEU A 309 2.01 5.50 14.03
CA LEU A 309 1.23 4.28 14.23
C LEU A 309 2.12 3.08 14.56
N THR A 310 1.83 2.44 15.69
CA THR A 310 2.52 1.23 16.17
C THR A 310 1.72 -0.03 15.85
N GLU A 311 2.39 -1.18 15.84
CA GLU A 311 1.71 -2.46 15.62
C GLU A 311 0.66 -2.75 16.70
N VAL A 312 1.01 -2.48 17.97
CA VAL A 312 0.11 -2.65 19.12
C VAL A 312 -1.16 -1.82 18.90
N ARG A 313 -1.01 -0.55 18.54
CA ARG A 313 -2.15 0.32 18.29
C ARG A 313 -2.97 -0.13 17.07
N ALA A 314 -2.32 -0.62 16.02
CA ALA A 314 -3.01 -1.11 14.85
C ALA A 314 -3.86 -2.37 15.16
N ARG A 315 -3.33 -3.30 15.96
CA ARG A 315 -4.09 -4.48 16.44
C ARG A 315 -5.29 -4.06 17.29
N GLU A 316 -5.11 -3.10 18.21
CA GLU A 316 -6.19 -2.54 19.03
C GLU A 316 -7.31 -1.91 18.18
N ILE A 317 -6.97 -1.21 17.10
CA ILE A 317 -7.97 -0.63 16.19
C ILE A 317 -8.84 -1.73 15.59
N VAL A 318 -8.23 -2.81 15.08
CA VAL A 318 -8.98 -3.93 14.48
C VAL A 318 -9.88 -4.62 15.51
N THR A 319 -9.36 -4.94 16.68
CA THR A 319 -10.14 -5.63 17.72
C THR A 319 -11.24 -4.74 18.31
N SER A 320 -10.95 -3.47 18.58
CA SER A 320 -11.95 -2.53 19.10
C SER A 320 -13.06 -2.25 18.10
N THR A 321 -12.74 -2.14 16.80
CA THR A 321 -13.77 -2.04 15.75
C THR A 321 -14.68 -3.25 15.75
N PHE A 322 -14.14 -4.47 15.79
CA PHE A 322 -14.94 -5.68 15.86
C PHE A 322 -15.83 -5.71 17.11
N ASN A 323 -15.27 -5.42 18.29
CA ASN A 323 -16.00 -5.41 19.55
C ASN A 323 -17.15 -4.39 19.55
N LYS A 324 -16.97 -3.22 18.94
CA LYS A 324 -18.05 -2.23 18.77
C LYS A 324 -19.18 -2.78 17.92
N MET A 325 -18.87 -3.42 16.79
CA MET A 325 -19.90 -4.04 15.94
C MET A 325 -20.68 -5.13 16.66
N VAL A 326 -20.03 -5.88 17.55
CA VAL A 326 -20.71 -6.86 18.40
C VAL A 326 -21.59 -6.18 19.44
N ALA A 327 -21.07 -5.15 20.12
CA ALA A 327 -21.78 -4.42 21.16
C ALA A 327 -23.04 -3.68 20.64
N THR A 328 -23.00 -3.19 19.40
CA THR A 328 -24.15 -2.55 18.74
C THR A 328 -25.11 -3.54 18.08
N GLY A 329 -24.78 -4.83 18.06
CA GLY A 329 -25.59 -5.86 17.40
C GLY A 329 -25.48 -5.88 15.87
N THR A 330 -24.57 -5.11 15.28
CA THR A 330 -24.27 -5.17 13.83
C THR A 330 -23.71 -6.52 13.43
N ILE A 331 -22.85 -7.10 14.27
CA ILE A 331 -22.36 -8.47 14.17
C ILE A 331 -22.90 -9.22 15.39
N SER A 332 -23.46 -10.40 15.18
CA SER A 332 -23.96 -11.21 16.30
C SER A 332 -22.81 -11.67 17.20
N GLN A 333 -23.04 -11.69 18.51
CA GLN A 333 -22.09 -12.34 19.42
C GLN A 333 -22.08 -13.86 19.17
N SER A 334 -20.91 -14.49 19.29
CA SER A 334 -20.79 -15.95 19.24
C SER A 334 -21.26 -16.59 20.53
N ASP A 335 -21.64 -17.87 20.49
CA ASP A 335 -21.97 -18.67 21.69
C ASP A 335 -21.09 -19.94 21.73
N PRO A 336 -20.17 -20.07 22.70
CA PRO A 336 -19.83 -19.07 23.73
C PRO A 336 -19.15 -17.82 23.11
N PRO A 337 -19.14 -16.67 23.81
CA PRO A 337 -18.46 -15.48 23.34
C PRO A 337 -16.97 -15.72 23.08
N GLN A 338 -16.51 -15.34 21.89
CA GLN A 338 -15.12 -15.47 21.45
C GLN A 338 -14.54 -14.11 21.05
N PRO A 339 -13.24 -13.86 21.28
CA PRO A 339 -12.58 -12.67 20.75
C PRO A 339 -12.31 -12.82 19.24
N LEU A 340 -12.12 -11.70 18.56
CA LEU A 340 -11.56 -11.71 17.21
C LEU A 340 -10.16 -12.33 17.22
N GLU A 341 -9.95 -13.34 16.39
CA GLU A 341 -8.65 -13.97 16.20
C GLU A 341 -7.84 -13.20 15.15
N ILE A 342 -6.60 -12.83 15.46
CA ILE A 342 -5.65 -12.28 14.49
C ILE A 342 -4.63 -13.38 14.17
N VAL A 343 -4.78 -14.04 13.03
CA VAL A 343 -3.93 -15.18 12.62
C VAL A 343 -2.65 -14.76 11.89
N TYR A 344 -2.65 -13.55 11.33
CA TYR A 344 -1.48 -12.96 10.69
C TYR A 344 -1.54 -11.44 10.83
N PHE A 345 -0.39 -10.81 11.07
CA PHE A 345 -0.28 -9.36 11.14
C PHE A 345 1.16 -8.96 10.87
N GLN A 346 1.38 -7.98 10.00
CA GLN A 346 2.71 -7.50 9.66
C GLN A 346 2.68 -5.99 9.41
N GLY A 347 3.79 -5.34 9.76
CA GLY A 347 4.05 -3.98 9.30
C GLY A 347 4.10 -3.94 7.78
N HIS A 348 3.20 -3.16 7.20
CA HIS A 348 3.22 -2.86 5.77
C HIS A 348 4.00 -1.56 5.51
N GLY A 349 4.68 -1.01 6.51
CA GLY A 349 5.64 0.09 6.36
C GLY A 349 5.01 1.46 6.10
N PHE A 350 5.88 2.40 5.68
CA PHE A 350 5.49 3.73 5.25
C PHE A 350 4.91 3.67 3.84
N VAL A 351 3.82 4.40 3.62
CA VAL A 351 3.09 4.48 2.35
C VAL A 351 2.75 5.95 2.07
N ASN A 352 2.46 6.25 0.80
CA ASN A 352 2.02 7.59 0.36
C ASN A 352 2.95 8.72 0.80
N ALA A 353 4.21 8.67 0.37
CA ALA A 353 5.14 9.78 0.49
C ALA A 353 4.56 11.03 -0.21
N HIS A 354 4.43 12.14 0.51
CA HIS A 354 3.84 13.38 0.03
C HIS A 354 4.49 14.61 0.68
N ALA A 355 4.36 15.76 0.03
CA ALA A 355 4.85 17.04 0.52
C ALA A 355 3.74 18.10 0.49
N THR A 356 3.90 19.18 1.26
CA THR A 356 2.94 20.28 1.30
C THR A 356 3.03 21.16 0.04
N PRO A 357 2.01 21.99 -0.24
CA PRO A 357 2.07 22.96 -1.34
C PRO A 357 3.29 23.88 -1.26
N GLU A 358 3.66 24.31 -0.06
CA GLU A 358 4.78 25.24 0.18
C GLU A 358 6.12 24.60 -0.19
N VAL A 359 6.33 23.34 0.20
CA VAL A 359 7.51 22.55 -0.17
C VAL A 359 7.59 22.36 -1.69
N LEU A 360 6.47 22.11 -2.35
CA LEU A 360 6.47 21.97 -3.81
C LEU A 360 6.77 23.30 -4.52
N GLN A 361 6.22 24.40 -4.03
CA GLN A 361 6.46 25.74 -4.56
C GLN A 361 7.89 26.24 -4.32
N SER A 362 8.57 25.75 -3.27
CA SER A 362 9.97 26.08 -3.01
C SER A 362 10.96 25.34 -3.94
N GLY A 363 10.45 24.51 -4.85
CA GLY A 363 11.25 23.84 -5.86
C GLY A 363 11.59 22.39 -5.54
N PHE A 364 10.88 21.74 -4.61
CA PHE A 364 11.12 20.34 -4.23
C PHE A 364 11.24 19.40 -5.44
N MET A 365 10.38 19.51 -6.44
CA MET A 365 10.44 18.64 -7.62
C MET A 365 11.73 18.87 -8.42
N GLN A 366 12.13 20.13 -8.62
CA GLN A 366 13.36 20.49 -9.31
C GLN A 366 14.59 19.95 -8.56
N ASN A 367 14.58 20.09 -7.23
CA ASN A 367 15.66 19.59 -6.39
C ASN A 367 15.70 18.06 -6.35
N LEU A 368 14.54 17.40 -6.34
CA LEU A 368 14.44 15.94 -6.47
C LEU A 368 15.02 15.46 -7.81
N TRP A 369 14.82 16.21 -8.89
CA TRP A 369 15.28 15.86 -10.23
C TRP A 369 16.81 15.70 -10.31
N ILE A 370 17.57 16.50 -9.55
CA ILE A 370 19.03 16.42 -9.44
C ILE A 370 19.49 15.00 -9.04
N PHE A 371 18.68 14.29 -8.27
CA PHE A 371 18.98 12.92 -7.81
C PHE A 371 18.49 11.84 -8.77
N THR A 372 17.67 12.17 -9.78
CA THR A 372 17.05 11.20 -10.71
C THR A 372 17.84 10.95 -11.99
N ASP A 373 18.75 11.86 -12.38
CA ASP A 373 19.56 11.79 -13.61
C ASP A 373 20.54 10.59 -13.67
N THR A 374 20.63 9.78 -12.61
CA THR A 374 21.50 8.60 -12.57
C THR A 374 20.78 7.26 -12.77
N LEU A 375 19.43 7.23 -12.81
CA LEU A 375 18.67 5.96 -12.75
C LEU A 375 17.66 5.73 -13.89
N LEU A 376 16.96 6.76 -14.35
CA LEU A 376 15.91 6.57 -15.36
C LEU A 376 16.44 6.06 -16.71
N PRO A 377 17.54 6.61 -17.28
CA PRO A 377 18.10 6.12 -18.54
C PRO A 377 18.66 4.69 -18.42
N MET A 378 19.31 4.37 -17.29
CA MET A 378 19.95 3.06 -17.09
C MET A 378 18.94 1.91 -16.90
N LEU A 379 17.76 2.17 -16.33
CA LEU A 379 16.67 1.18 -16.22
C LEU A 379 15.91 1.00 -17.53
N VAL A 380 15.84 2.04 -18.37
CA VAL A 380 15.20 1.96 -19.70
C VAL A 380 16.10 1.32 -20.75
N GLU A 381 17.43 1.46 -20.64
CA GLU A 381 18.39 0.81 -21.56
C GLU A 381 18.70 -0.66 -21.22
N SER A 382 18.31 -1.14 -20.03
CA SER A 382 18.55 -2.52 -19.57
C SER A 382 17.29 -3.41 -19.54
N LEU A 383 16.16 -2.87 -20.00
CA LEU A 383 14.93 -3.58 -20.35
C LEU A 383 14.75 -3.56 -21.87
#